data_AF-A0A5N5TED7-F1
#
_entry.id   AF-A0A5N5TED7-F1
#
_cell.length_a   1.000
_cell.length_b   1.000
_cell.length_c   1.000
_cell.angle_alpha   90.00
_cell.angle_beta   90.00
_cell.angle_gamma   90.00
#
_symmetry.space_group_name_H-M   'P 1'
#
loop_
_entity.id
_entity.type
_entity.pdbx_description
1 polymer ?
#
loop_
_entity_poly.entity_id
_entity_poly.type
_entity_poly.pdbx_seq_one_letter_code
_entity_poly.pdbx_strand_id
1 'polypeptide(L)'
;MMEKNLTQNSTISGDSEYSSSDEEVYIPKRKVDEYENKIINQKKKIKTLKSENEVLKSKIASLETDYDTLKKKLNRDGSNAGIEESSCTEMLKVLLQKTTELDQKTTKIDQKITEIIYQKTTKIEASLKTTVEEPSSRNKNKEKEIIFGSISFPEKPFLTISRRPKNSLFVKDLVSLLWSDEDLSQRSLTGKKHYNSKEIKQPLTPEKRFAIEEAFKDRLKKQQYHDATIALELKLVNRYISEKINDVRKCNSRRNLSMTYDIQNKNIPREEEKDLSENEPISNDMIN
;
A
#
# COMPACT_ATOMS: atom_id res chain seq x y z
N MET A 1 -14.66 42.71 52.39
CA MET A 1 -13.56 43.53 52.93
C MET A 1 -13.20 44.57 51.88
N MET A 2 -13.36 45.85 52.20
CA MET A 2 -13.04 46.98 51.31
C MET A 2 -11.61 47.44 51.58
N GLU A 3 -10.74 47.44 50.57
CA GLU A 3 -9.45 48.11 50.63
C GLU A 3 -9.62 49.59 50.27
N LYS A 4 -9.33 50.45 51.25
CA LYS A 4 -9.14 51.90 51.08
C LYS A 4 -7.64 52.12 50.93
N ASN A 5 -7.20 52.73 49.83
CA ASN A 5 -5.83 53.24 49.73
C ASN A 5 -5.84 54.77 49.76
N LEU A 6 -5.05 55.27 50.71
CA LEU A 6 -4.94 56.62 51.25
C LEU A 6 -4.11 57.51 50.32
N THR A 7 -4.64 58.68 49.98
CA THR A 7 -3.91 59.80 49.42
C THR A 7 -3.07 60.45 50.52
N GLN A 8 -1.74 60.50 50.37
CA GLN A 8 -0.85 61.30 51.22
C GLN A 8 -0.23 62.42 50.40
N ASN A 9 -0.74 63.64 50.61
CA ASN A 9 -0.11 64.87 50.15
C ASN A 9 0.76 65.38 51.31
N SER A 10 2.08 65.39 51.13
CA SER A 10 3.01 65.96 52.11
C SER A 10 3.27 67.42 51.76
N THR A 11 2.79 68.32 52.61
CA THR A 11 3.17 69.72 52.68
C THR A 11 4.45 69.82 53.51
N ILE A 12 5.53 70.35 52.95
CA ILE A 12 6.72 70.74 53.73
C ILE A 12 6.94 72.23 53.49
N SER A 13 6.74 72.98 54.58
CA SER A 13 7.13 74.37 54.79
C SER A 13 8.63 74.41 55.11
N GLY A 14 9.33 75.41 54.57
CA GLY A 14 10.73 75.67 54.86
C GLY A 14 11.15 77.01 54.25
N ASP A 15 11.09 78.05 55.07
CA ASP A 15 11.67 79.36 54.77
C ASP A 15 13.20 79.25 54.66
N SER A 16 13.74 79.76 53.57
CA SER A 16 15.18 79.95 53.36
C SER A 16 15.37 81.12 52.41
N GLU A 17 15.57 82.31 52.97
CA GLU A 17 16.06 83.47 52.23
C GLU A 17 17.49 83.20 51.75
N TYR A 18 17.66 83.07 50.43
CA TYR A 18 18.96 83.24 49.78
C TYR A 18 18.75 84.01 48.48
N SER A 19 19.29 85.23 48.48
CA SER A 19 19.36 86.14 47.35
C SER A 19 20.17 85.51 46.21
N SER A 20 19.58 85.37 45.02
CA SER A 20 20.34 85.18 43.78
C SER A 20 19.47 85.54 42.59
N SER A 21 19.61 86.78 42.15
CA SER A 21 19.45 87.24 40.77
C SER A 21 18.21 86.74 40.03
N ASP A 22 17.19 87.61 39.93
CA ASP A 22 16.19 87.54 38.85
C ASP A 22 16.89 87.76 37.51
N GLU A 23 17.65 86.76 37.08
CA GLU A 23 18.12 86.62 35.73
C GLU A 23 16.93 86.07 34.95
N GLU A 24 15.99 86.97 34.59
CA GLU A 24 14.93 86.65 33.65
C GLU A 24 15.60 86.06 32.41
N VAL A 25 15.56 84.71 32.31
CA VAL A 25 16.10 83.97 31.18
C VAL A 25 15.27 84.42 29.98
N TYR A 26 15.79 85.41 29.25
CA TYR A 26 15.17 85.94 28.05
C TYR A 26 15.24 84.85 26.98
N ILE A 27 14.24 83.98 26.98
CA ILE A 27 14.06 83.00 25.91
C ILE A 27 13.60 83.79 24.69
N PRO A 28 14.36 83.81 23.57
CA PRO A 28 13.95 84.52 22.38
C PRO A 28 12.56 84.06 21.96
N LYS A 29 11.63 84.98 21.65
CA LYS A 29 10.22 84.66 21.32
C LYS A 29 10.07 83.48 20.35
N ARG A 30 10.96 83.37 19.34
CA ARG A 30 11.01 82.25 18.39
C ARG A 30 11.17 80.87 19.06
N LYS A 31 11.92 80.77 20.15
CA LYS A 31 12.10 79.53 20.91
C LYS A 31 10.88 79.19 21.76
N VAL A 32 10.19 80.20 22.29
CA VAL A 32 8.89 80.01 22.97
C VAL A 32 7.86 79.47 21.97
N ASP A 33 7.73 80.09 20.80
CA ASP A 33 6.83 79.63 19.73
C ASP A 33 7.16 78.19 19.28
N GLU A 34 8.45 77.84 19.21
CA GLU A 34 8.90 76.47 18.88
C GLU A 34 8.46 75.44 19.94
N TYR A 35 8.61 75.77 21.22
CA TYR A 35 8.19 74.89 22.32
C TYR A 35 6.67 74.79 22.44
N GLU A 36 5.94 75.89 22.25
CA GLU A 36 4.48 75.88 22.23
C GLU A 36 3.95 74.98 21.11
N ASN A 37 4.52 75.08 19.90
CA ASN A 37 4.17 74.20 18.79
C ASN A 37 4.45 72.72 19.09
N LYS A 38 5.60 72.42 19.73
CA LYS A 38 5.93 71.05 20.18
C LYS A 38 4.92 70.53 21.20
N ILE A 39 4.54 71.35 22.18
CA ILE A 39 3.53 71.01 23.20
C ILE A 39 2.16 70.78 22.56
N ILE A 40 1.74 71.64 21.62
CA ILE A 40 0.47 71.48 20.89
C ILE A 40 0.46 70.16 20.12
N ASN A 41 1.55 69.83 19.42
CA ASN A 41 1.66 68.59 18.67
C ASN A 41 1.64 67.35 19.59
N GLN A 42 2.38 67.40 20.70
CA GLN A 42 2.35 66.33 21.72
C GLN A 42 0.96 66.16 22.33
N LYS A 43 0.26 67.25 22.66
CA LYS A 43 -1.13 67.21 23.15
C LYS A 43 -2.08 66.57 22.14
N LYS A 44 -1.93 66.86 20.84
CA LYS A 44 -2.70 66.19 19.78
C LYS A 44 -2.42 64.69 19.77
N LYS A 45 -1.15 64.28 19.81
CA LYS A 45 -0.75 62.85 19.83
C LYS A 45 -1.29 62.11 21.06
N ILE A 46 -1.23 62.73 22.25
CA ILE A 46 -1.79 62.17 23.49
C ILE A 46 -3.30 62.00 23.36
N LYS A 47 -4.01 62.98 22.79
CA LYS A 47 -5.46 62.90 22.58
C LYS A 47 -5.83 61.72 21.67
N THR A 48 -5.11 61.54 20.57
CA THR A 48 -5.31 60.41 19.66
C THR A 48 -5.05 59.06 20.33
N LEU A 49 -3.91 58.91 21.03
CA LEU A 49 -3.59 57.69 21.76
C LEU A 49 -4.61 57.37 22.86
N LYS A 50 -5.17 58.39 23.51
CA LYS A 50 -6.23 58.20 24.50
C LYS A 50 -7.50 57.65 23.85
N SER A 51 -7.91 58.17 22.70
CA SER A 51 -9.08 57.62 21.98
C SER A 51 -8.84 56.19 21.50
N GLU A 52 -7.65 55.87 20.99
CA GLU A 52 -7.31 54.51 20.55
C GLU A 52 -7.34 53.52 21.73
N ASN A 53 -6.83 53.90 22.89
CA ASN A 53 -6.88 53.07 24.10
C ASN A 53 -8.32 52.78 24.56
N GLU A 54 -9.24 53.74 24.50
CA GLU A 54 -10.65 53.50 24.85
C GLU A 54 -11.32 52.52 23.87
N VAL A 55 -10.99 52.60 22.59
CA VAL A 55 -11.47 51.64 21.58
C VAL A 55 -10.92 50.24 21.85
N LEU A 56 -9.62 50.12 22.14
CA LEU A 56 -9.00 48.83 22.47
C LEU A 56 -9.59 48.22 23.74
N LYS A 57 -9.83 49.02 24.77
CA LYS A 57 -10.49 48.59 26.01
C LYS A 57 -11.88 48.03 25.76
N SER A 58 -12.66 48.70 24.90
CA SER A 58 -13.99 48.23 24.50
C SER A 58 -13.92 46.90 23.72
N LYS A 59 -12.90 46.74 22.84
CA LYS A 59 -12.68 45.51 22.08
C LYS A 59 -12.28 44.34 22.98
N ILE A 60 -11.44 44.57 23.99
CA ILE A 60 -11.06 43.56 24.98
C ILE A 60 -12.30 43.10 25.76
N ALA A 61 -13.13 44.03 26.25
CA ALA A 61 -14.36 43.69 26.96
C ALA A 61 -15.32 42.83 26.10
N SER A 62 -15.46 43.15 24.80
CA SER A 62 -16.24 42.33 23.87
C SER A 62 -15.68 40.91 23.74
N LEU A 63 -14.36 40.77 23.57
CA LEU A 63 -13.71 39.46 23.43
C LEU A 63 -13.84 38.60 24.70
N GLU A 64 -13.77 39.21 25.88
CA GLU A 64 -14.01 38.51 27.15
C GLU A 64 -15.43 37.94 27.20
N THR A 65 -16.45 38.72 26.78
CA THR A 65 -17.83 38.24 26.72
C THR A 65 -18.03 37.11 25.70
N ASP A 66 -17.37 37.18 24.55
CA ASP A 66 -17.40 36.14 23.53
C ASP A 66 -16.74 34.85 24.04
N TYR A 67 -15.59 34.98 24.71
CA TYR A 67 -14.87 33.85 25.32
C TYR A 67 -15.72 33.14 26.37
N ASP A 68 -16.34 33.88 27.29
CA ASP A 68 -17.21 33.29 28.32
C ASP A 68 -18.42 32.59 27.70
N THR A 69 -18.97 33.15 26.62
CA THR A 69 -20.08 32.55 25.87
C THR A 69 -19.65 31.24 25.21
N LEU A 70 -18.50 31.23 24.54
CA LEU A 70 -17.94 30.02 23.91
C LEU A 70 -17.60 28.95 24.93
N LYS A 71 -17.01 29.33 26.06
CA LYS A 71 -16.68 28.41 27.17
C LYS A 71 -17.94 27.74 27.73
N LYS A 72 -19.03 28.49 27.90
CA LYS A 72 -20.34 27.93 28.32
C LYS A 72 -20.92 26.98 27.28
N LYS A 73 -20.81 27.29 25.98
CA LYS A 73 -21.25 26.39 24.89
C LYS A 73 -20.45 25.09 24.89
N LEU A 74 -19.12 25.18 24.97
CA LEU A 74 -18.23 24.01 25.02
C LEU A 74 -18.56 23.07 26.19
N ASN A 75 -18.81 23.62 27.38
CA ASN A 75 -19.16 22.82 28.54
C ASN A 75 -20.54 22.13 28.39
N ARG A 76 -21.48 22.76 27.68
CA ARG A 76 -22.79 22.17 27.37
C ARG A 76 -22.66 21.05 26.33
N ASP A 77 -21.90 21.28 25.27
CA ASP A 77 -21.70 20.30 24.20
C ASP A 77 -20.91 19.08 24.70
N GLY A 78 -19.91 19.30 25.57
CA GLY A 78 -19.20 18.22 26.26
C GLY A 78 -20.08 17.40 27.22
N SER A 79 -21.11 18.02 27.82
CA SER A 79 -22.08 17.31 28.67
C SER A 79 -23.12 16.53 27.87
N ASN A 80 -23.46 16.98 26.66
CA ASN A 80 -24.38 16.28 25.76
C ASN A 80 -23.72 15.10 25.03
N ALA A 81 -22.41 15.18 24.74
CA ALA A 81 -21.66 14.07 24.15
C ALA A 81 -21.66 12.80 25.02
N GLY A 82 -21.69 12.94 26.35
CA GLY A 82 -21.74 11.81 27.28
C GLY A 82 -23.09 11.06 27.29
N ILE A 83 -24.17 11.65 26.78
CA ILE A 83 -25.51 11.02 26.77
C ILE A 83 -25.65 10.08 25.56
N GLU A 84 -25.18 10.48 24.37
CA GLU A 84 -25.17 9.61 23.17
C GLU A 84 -24.13 8.50 23.26
N GLU A 85 -22.96 8.75 23.86
CA GLU A 85 -21.97 7.70 24.11
C GLU A 85 -22.52 6.58 24.99
N SER A 86 -23.39 6.88 25.96
CA SER A 86 -23.99 5.86 26.84
C SER A 86 -24.88 4.86 26.08
N SER A 87 -25.68 5.34 25.12
CA SER A 87 -26.58 4.51 24.30
C SER A 87 -25.79 3.59 23.35
N CYS A 88 -24.79 4.14 22.66
CA CYS A 88 -23.91 3.37 21.79
C CYS A 88 -23.07 2.35 22.59
N THR A 89 -22.64 2.70 23.80
CA THR A 89 -21.87 1.81 24.68
C THR A 89 -22.70 0.61 25.15
N GLU A 90 -23.95 0.83 25.56
CA GLU A 90 -24.84 -0.27 25.95
C GLU A 90 -25.19 -1.16 24.75
N MET A 91 -25.40 -0.57 23.56
CA MET A 91 -25.61 -1.35 22.33
C MET A 91 -24.38 -2.20 21.98
N LEU A 92 -23.17 -1.66 22.13
CA LEU A 92 -21.92 -2.40 21.94
C LEU A 92 -21.77 -3.54 22.95
N LYS A 93 -22.12 -3.34 24.23
CA LYS A 93 -22.12 -4.42 25.23
C LYS A 93 -23.05 -5.56 24.85
N VAL A 94 -24.28 -5.25 24.41
CA VAL A 94 -25.26 -6.25 23.98
C VAL A 94 -24.76 -7.01 22.74
N LEU A 95 -24.16 -6.31 21.78
CA LEU A 95 -23.57 -6.95 20.59
C LEU A 95 -22.40 -7.86 20.98
N LEU A 96 -21.49 -7.40 21.85
CA LEU A 96 -20.35 -8.19 22.31
C LEU A 96 -20.81 -9.48 23.00
N GLN A 97 -21.81 -9.38 23.89
CA GLN A 97 -22.39 -10.53 24.60
C GLN A 97 -22.96 -11.56 23.61
N LYS A 98 -23.75 -11.12 22.62
CA LYS A 98 -24.31 -12.01 21.59
C LYS A 98 -23.23 -12.73 20.77
N THR A 99 -22.13 -12.05 20.45
CA THR A 99 -21.00 -12.65 19.72
C THR A 99 -20.37 -13.78 20.53
N THR A 100 -20.16 -13.59 21.84
CA THR A 100 -19.59 -14.64 22.71
C THR A 100 -20.51 -15.87 22.82
N GLU A 101 -21.83 -15.69 22.86
CA GLU A 101 -22.79 -16.79 22.87
C GLU A 101 -22.79 -17.57 21.56
N LEU A 102 -22.60 -16.89 20.42
CA LEU A 102 -22.47 -17.54 19.12
C LEU A 102 -21.19 -18.37 19.04
N ASP A 103 -20.04 -17.84 19.47
CA ASP A 103 -18.77 -18.57 19.49
C ASP A 103 -18.85 -19.84 20.34
N GLN A 104 -19.51 -19.77 21.50
CA GLN A 104 -19.75 -20.95 22.34
C GLN A 104 -20.67 -21.98 21.69
N LYS A 105 -21.65 -21.56 20.89
CA LYS A 105 -22.51 -22.49 20.14
C LYS A 105 -21.74 -23.14 18.99
N THR A 106 -20.94 -22.38 18.26
CA THR A 106 -20.10 -22.87 17.16
C THR A 106 -19.10 -23.91 17.65
N THR A 107 -18.38 -23.64 18.74
CA THR A 107 -17.45 -24.61 19.34
C THR A 107 -18.12 -25.91 19.78
N LYS A 108 -19.34 -25.85 20.34
CA LYS A 108 -20.13 -27.05 20.65
C LYS A 108 -20.54 -27.83 19.41
N ILE A 109 -20.83 -27.16 18.30
CA ILE A 109 -21.16 -27.79 17.02
C ILE A 109 -19.92 -28.49 16.45
N ASP A 110 -18.77 -27.82 16.45
CA ASP A 110 -17.51 -28.38 15.93
C ASP A 110 -17.08 -29.64 16.70
N GLN A 111 -17.25 -29.63 18.03
CA GLN A 111 -17.03 -30.81 18.88
C GLN A 111 -17.94 -31.97 18.48
N LYS A 112 -19.24 -31.71 18.32
CA LYS A 112 -20.21 -32.74 17.89
C LYS A 112 -19.92 -33.27 16.49
N ILE A 113 -19.53 -32.41 15.55
CA ILE A 113 -19.15 -32.84 14.19
C ILE A 113 -17.92 -33.75 14.23
N THR A 114 -16.91 -33.39 15.02
CA THR A 114 -15.70 -34.20 15.20
C THR A 114 -16.03 -35.59 15.75
N GLU A 115 -16.90 -35.67 16.75
CA GLU A 115 -17.37 -36.93 17.32
C GLU A 115 -18.14 -37.78 16.30
N ILE A 116 -19.05 -37.17 15.53
CA ILE A 116 -19.80 -37.86 14.46
C ILE A 116 -18.86 -38.38 13.37
N ILE A 117 -17.87 -37.60 12.95
CA ILE A 117 -16.89 -38.01 11.95
C ILE A 117 -16.07 -39.19 12.48
N TYR A 118 -15.62 -39.14 13.73
CA TYR A 118 -14.89 -40.24 14.36
C TYR A 118 -15.71 -41.52 14.46
N GLN A 119 -16.98 -41.44 14.87
CA GLN A 119 -17.88 -42.60 14.92
C GLN A 119 -18.16 -43.19 13.52
N LYS A 120 -18.31 -42.35 12.50
CA LYS A 120 -18.53 -42.83 11.11
C LYS A 120 -17.28 -43.47 10.52
N THR A 121 -16.10 -42.87 10.72
CA THR A 121 -14.83 -43.39 10.21
C THR A 121 -14.48 -44.73 10.82
N THR A 122 -14.64 -44.89 12.14
CA THR A 122 -14.44 -46.18 12.83
C THR A 122 -15.39 -47.28 12.34
N LYS A 123 -16.67 -46.95 12.08
CA LYS A 123 -17.64 -47.89 11.51
C LYS A 123 -17.28 -48.32 10.08
N ILE A 124 -16.81 -47.39 9.25
CA ILE A 124 -16.33 -47.66 7.89
C ILE A 124 -15.07 -48.53 7.93
N GLU A 125 -14.08 -48.18 8.75
CA GLU A 125 -12.84 -48.94 8.90
C GLU A 125 -13.09 -50.37 9.37
N ALA A 126 -13.97 -50.57 10.35
CA ALA A 126 -14.37 -51.91 10.79
C ALA A 126 -15.05 -52.72 9.68
N SER A 127 -15.87 -52.06 8.83
CA SER A 127 -16.55 -52.69 7.69
C SER A 127 -15.59 -53.01 6.53
N LEU A 128 -14.50 -52.25 6.37
CA LEU A 128 -13.46 -52.51 5.38
C LEU A 128 -12.48 -53.59 5.84
N LYS A 129 -12.22 -53.69 7.15
CA LYS A 129 -11.33 -54.69 7.74
C LYS A 129 -11.88 -56.13 7.65
N THR A 130 -13.18 -56.31 7.46
CA THR A 130 -13.80 -57.63 7.24
C THR A 130 -13.71 -58.14 5.80
N THR A 131 -13.18 -57.35 4.85
CA THR A 131 -13.27 -57.66 3.41
C THR A 131 -11.92 -57.78 2.70
N VAL A 132 -10.80 -57.47 3.34
CA VAL A 132 -9.48 -57.53 2.70
C VAL A 132 -8.43 -58.01 3.70
N GLU A 133 -8.04 -59.27 3.59
CA GLU A 133 -6.67 -59.66 3.92
C GLU A 133 -5.70 -59.08 2.87
N GLU A 134 -4.51 -58.75 3.35
CA GLU A 134 -3.25 -58.46 2.65
C GLU A 134 -2.78 -56.97 2.59
N PRO A 135 -1.55 -56.67 3.08
CA PRO A 135 -1.07 -55.32 3.27
C PRO A 135 -0.27 -54.83 2.06
N SER A 136 -0.49 -53.60 1.60
CA SER A 136 0.37 -53.00 0.58
C SER A 136 0.78 -51.56 0.91
N SER A 137 2.01 -51.27 0.55
CA SER A 137 2.95 -50.39 1.22
C SER A 137 2.94 -48.93 0.76
N ARG A 138 3.30 -48.04 1.68
CA ARG A 138 4.37 -47.01 1.56
C ARG A 138 4.26 -46.02 0.38
N ASN A 139 4.11 -44.72 0.69
CA ASN A 139 5.16 -43.73 0.39
C ASN A 139 5.02 -42.44 1.23
N LYS A 140 6.03 -42.22 2.08
CA LYS A 140 6.28 -40.98 2.82
C LYS A 140 7.38 -40.21 2.06
N ASN A 141 7.05 -39.11 1.40
CA ASN A 141 8.00 -38.07 0.99
C ASN A 141 7.26 -36.73 1.06
N LYS A 142 7.23 -36.10 2.24
CA LYS A 142 6.78 -34.71 2.35
C LYS A 142 7.89 -33.84 1.76
N GLU A 143 7.82 -33.53 0.46
CA GLU A 143 8.70 -32.51 -0.13
C GLU A 143 8.51 -31.20 0.65
N LYS A 144 9.62 -30.55 0.98
CA LYS A 144 9.57 -29.23 1.60
C LYS A 144 9.04 -28.24 0.58
N GLU A 145 8.10 -27.41 1.00
CA GLU A 145 7.45 -26.39 0.18
C GLU A 145 7.78 -24.99 0.73
N ILE A 146 7.97 -24.03 -0.17
CA ILE A 146 8.18 -22.62 0.16
C ILE A 146 6.87 -21.89 -0.12
N ILE A 147 6.37 -21.13 0.85
CA ILE A 147 5.04 -20.49 0.78
C ILE A 147 5.21 -18.98 0.61
N PHE A 148 4.53 -18.41 -0.39
CA PHE A 148 4.37 -16.96 -0.55
C PHE A 148 2.89 -16.62 -0.67
N GLY A 149 2.36 -15.90 0.32
CA GLY A 149 0.91 -15.68 0.43
C GLY A 149 0.17 -17.00 0.60
N SER A 150 -0.80 -17.27 -0.28
CA SER A 150 -1.61 -18.51 -0.28
C SER A 150 -1.12 -19.57 -1.27
N ILE A 151 0.02 -19.36 -1.94
CA ILE A 151 0.56 -20.26 -2.95
C ILE A 151 1.84 -20.92 -2.44
N SER A 152 1.94 -22.24 -2.58
CA SER A 152 3.15 -23.00 -2.29
C SER A 152 3.93 -23.32 -3.56
N PHE A 153 5.26 -23.28 -3.44
CA PHE A 153 6.21 -23.65 -4.47
C PHE A 153 7.02 -24.85 -4.01
N PRO A 154 7.29 -25.83 -4.88
CA PRO A 154 8.21 -26.91 -4.53
C PRO A 154 9.62 -26.34 -4.30
N GLU A 155 10.28 -26.70 -3.19
CA GLU A 155 11.54 -26.07 -2.76
C GLU A 155 12.65 -26.20 -3.81
N LYS A 156 12.83 -27.40 -4.40
CA LYS A 156 13.90 -27.68 -5.36
C LYS A 156 13.86 -26.81 -6.62
N PRO A 157 12.73 -26.73 -7.38
CA PRO A 157 12.65 -25.86 -8.55
C PRO A 157 12.75 -24.39 -8.15
N PHE A 158 12.15 -23.99 -7.02
CA PHE A 158 12.23 -22.61 -6.56
C PHE A 158 13.68 -22.17 -6.32
N LEU A 159 14.47 -22.94 -5.55
CA LEU A 159 15.88 -22.63 -5.28
C LEU A 159 16.73 -22.58 -6.56
N THR A 160 16.39 -23.41 -7.54
CA THR A 160 17.06 -23.39 -8.85
C THR A 160 16.77 -22.08 -9.59
N ILE A 161 15.52 -21.63 -9.57
CA ILE A 161 15.09 -20.37 -10.18
C ILE A 161 15.70 -19.17 -9.45
N SER A 162 15.76 -19.18 -8.11
CA SER A 162 16.34 -18.09 -7.31
C SER A 162 17.78 -17.75 -7.67
N ARG A 163 18.57 -18.74 -8.14
CA ARG A 163 19.96 -18.58 -8.56
C ARG A 163 20.13 -17.91 -9.92
N ARG A 164 19.05 -17.66 -10.67
CA ARG A 164 19.12 -16.99 -11.98
C ARG A 164 19.74 -15.59 -11.81
N PRO A 165 20.65 -15.18 -12.71
CA PRO A 165 21.32 -13.88 -12.57
C PRO A 165 20.41 -12.70 -12.95
N LYS A 166 19.45 -12.90 -13.86
CA LYS A 166 18.57 -11.84 -14.38
C LYS A 166 17.20 -11.87 -13.73
N ASN A 167 16.67 -10.71 -13.35
CA ASN A 167 15.34 -10.53 -12.77
C ASN A 167 14.23 -11.01 -13.71
N SER A 168 14.33 -10.70 -15.00
CA SER A 168 13.38 -11.15 -16.01
C SER A 168 13.32 -12.67 -16.11
N LEU A 169 14.47 -13.36 -16.11
CA LEU A 169 14.52 -14.83 -16.16
C LEU A 169 13.92 -15.46 -14.90
N PHE A 170 14.22 -14.90 -13.73
CA PHE A 170 13.62 -15.34 -12.47
C PHE A 170 12.08 -15.29 -12.52
N VAL A 171 11.51 -14.14 -12.91
CA VAL A 171 10.06 -13.98 -13.00
C VAL A 171 9.46 -14.89 -14.09
N LYS A 172 10.10 -14.99 -15.26
CA LYS A 172 9.64 -15.85 -16.37
C LYS A 172 9.63 -17.34 -16.01
N ASP A 173 10.63 -17.80 -15.26
CA ASP A 173 10.73 -19.19 -14.82
C ASP A 173 9.69 -19.48 -13.71
N LEU A 174 9.43 -18.54 -12.79
CA LEU A 174 8.33 -18.66 -11.82
C LEU A 174 6.96 -18.74 -12.48
N VAL A 175 6.73 -17.98 -13.55
CA VAL A 175 5.49 -18.04 -14.34
C VAL A 175 5.32 -19.43 -14.97
N SER A 176 6.39 -20.01 -15.52
CA SER A 176 6.37 -21.39 -16.04
C SER A 176 6.19 -22.46 -14.96
N LEU A 177 6.52 -22.16 -13.70
CA LEU A 177 6.28 -23.07 -12.57
C LEU A 177 4.82 -23.03 -12.10
N LEU A 178 4.14 -21.89 -12.23
CA LEU A 178 2.76 -21.68 -11.75
C LEU A 178 1.67 -21.93 -12.79
N TRP A 179 2.00 -21.80 -14.08
CA TRP A 179 1.09 -22.01 -15.20
C TRP A 179 1.72 -22.87 -16.27
N SER A 180 0.89 -23.74 -16.87
CA SER A 180 1.27 -24.52 -18.03
C SER A 180 1.37 -23.64 -19.29
N ASP A 181 2.09 -24.12 -20.31
CA ASP A 181 2.18 -23.43 -21.60
C ASP A 181 0.79 -23.30 -22.27
N GLU A 182 -0.13 -24.23 -22.02
CA GLU A 182 -1.52 -24.16 -22.50
C GLU A 182 -2.29 -23.03 -21.80
N ASP A 183 -2.18 -22.94 -20.46
CA ASP A 183 -2.80 -21.86 -19.68
C ASP A 183 -2.31 -20.48 -20.11
N LEU A 184 -1.01 -20.33 -20.37
CA LEU A 184 -0.41 -19.06 -20.80
C LEU A 184 -0.77 -18.71 -22.26
N SER A 185 -1.03 -19.71 -23.10
CA SER A 185 -1.49 -19.53 -24.49
C SER A 185 -2.92 -18.96 -24.54
N GLN A 186 -3.80 -19.50 -23.69
CA GLN A 186 -5.24 -19.19 -23.71
C GLN A 186 -5.66 -18.03 -22.78
N ARG A 187 -4.82 -17.63 -21.81
CA ARG A 187 -5.13 -16.54 -20.87
C ARG A 187 -4.46 -15.21 -21.24
N SER A 188 -4.93 -14.11 -20.66
CA SER A 188 -4.32 -12.77 -20.80
C SER A 188 -4.03 -12.15 -19.43
N LEU A 189 -3.11 -11.18 -19.35
CA LEU A 189 -2.70 -10.57 -18.08
C LEU A 189 -3.83 -9.78 -17.39
N THR A 190 -4.75 -9.22 -18.16
CA THR A 190 -5.79 -8.29 -17.67
C THR A 190 -7.18 -8.58 -18.21
N GLY A 191 -7.38 -9.58 -19.07
CA GLY A 191 -8.67 -9.86 -19.68
C GLY A 191 -9.10 -8.87 -20.78
N LYS A 192 -8.30 -7.83 -21.06
CA LYS A 192 -8.67 -6.77 -22.01
C LYS A 192 -8.55 -7.27 -23.45
N LYS A 193 -9.62 -7.03 -24.24
CA LYS A 193 -9.66 -7.32 -25.67
C LYS A 193 -8.54 -6.54 -26.38
N HIS A 194 -7.66 -7.25 -27.08
CA HIS A 194 -6.71 -6.62 -27.99
C HIS A 194 -7.47 -6.18 -29.25
N TYR A 195 -7.10 -5.04 -29.86
CA TYR A 195 -7.81 -4.48 -31.03
C TYR A 195 -8.01 -5.50 -32.17
N ASN A 196 -7.08 -6.45 -32.32
CA ASN A 196 -7.07 -7.49 -33.36
C ASN A 196 -7.54 -8.90 -32.91
N SER A 197 -8.00 -9.13 -31.67
CA SER A 197 -8.39 -10.48 -31.20
C SER A 197 -9.90 -10.72 -31.25
N LYS A 198 -10.33 -11.84 -31.86
CA LYS A 198 -11.75 -12.29 -31.91
C LYS A 198 -12.28 -12.82 -30.57
N GLU A 199 -11.42 -13.27 -29.66
CA GLU A 199 -11.81 -13.91 -28.39
C GLU A 199 -11.31 -13.12 -27.16
N ILE A 200 -12.16 -13.05 -26.13
CA ILE A 200 -11.83 -12.45 -24.83
C ILE A 200 -11.19 -13.54 -23.96
N LYS A 201 -9.89 -13.41 -23.67
CA LYS A 201 -9.12 -14.39 -22.89
C LYS A 201 -9.20 -14.10 -21.40
N GLN A 202 -9.54 -15.09 -20.57
CA GLN A 202 -9.66 -14.93 -19.11
C GLN A 202 -8.38 -14.35 -18.47
N PRO A 203 -8.51 -13.49 -17.43
CA PRO A 203 -7.37 -12.92 -16.72
C PRO A 203 -6.58 -14.01 -15.96
N LEU A 204 -5.28 -13.77 -15.77
CA LEU A 204 -4.45 -14.54 -14.84
C LEU A 204 -4.93 -14.32 -13.39
N THR A 205 -4.99 -15.40 -12.60
CA THR A 205 -5.51 -15.36 -11.23
C THR A 205 -4.69 -14.42 -10.35
N PRO A 206 -5.32 -13.45 -9.66
CA PRO A 206 -4.60 -12.43 -8.88
C PRO A 206 -3.78 -13.01 -7.73
N GLU A 207 -4.18 -14.14 -7.14
CA GLU A 207 -3.42 -14.77 -6.04
C GLU A 207 -2.04 -15.27 -6.49
N LYS A 208 -1.98 -15.95 -7.64
CA LYS A 208 -0.71 -16.43 -8.22
C LYS A 208 0.20 -15.28 -8.64
N ARG A 209 -0.37 -14.17 -9.10
CA ARG A 209 0.39 -12.94 -9.41
C ARG A 209 1.02 -12.36 -8.14
N PHE A 210 0.23 -12.23 -7.08
CA PHE A 210 0.70 -11.70 -5.80
C PHE A 210 1.83 -12.55 -5.22
N ALA A 211 1.72 -13.89 -5.32
CA ALA A 211 2.79 -14.79 -4.89
C ALA A 211 4.11 -14.57 -5.65
N ILE A 212 4.07 -14.25 -6.95
CA ILE A 212 5.27 -13.89 -7.72
C ILE A 212 5.86 -12.56 -7.25
N GLU A 213 5.03 -11.55 -7.02
CA GLU A 213 5.46 -10.23 -6.56
C GLU A 213 6.18 -10.34 -5.20
N GLU A 214 5.62 -11.10 -4.26
CA GLU A 214 6.24 -11.33 -2.94
C GLU A 214 7.52 -12.18 -3.04
N ALA A 215 7.54 -13.24 -3.86
CA ALA A 215 8.76 -14.03 -4.09
C ALA A 215 9.88 -13.20 -4.74
N PHE A 216 9.53 -12.30 -5.65
CA PHE A 216 10.50 -11.41 -6.31
C PHE A 216 11.02 -10.34 -5.35
N LYS A 217 10.15 -9.75 -4.53
CA LYS A 217 10.52 -8.82 -3.47
C LYS A 217 11.45 -9.46 -2.44
N ASP A 218 11.16 -10.68 -1.99
CA ASP A 218 12.03 -11.44 -1.09
C ASP A 218 13.44 -11.65 -1.68
N ARG A 219 13.52 -12.00 -2.96
CA ARG A 219 14.82 -12.13 -3.66
C ARG A 219 15.58 -10.81 -3.73
N LEU A 220 14.92 -9.70 -4.08
CA LEU A 220 15.58 -8.38 -4.17
C LEU A 220 16.10 -7.90 -2.81
N LYS A 221 15.35 -8.16 -1.73
CA LYS A 221 15.81 -7.89 -0.36
C LYS A 221 17.06 -8.71 0.01
N LYS A 222 17.08 -10.00 -0.35
CA LYS A 222 18.25 -10.88 -0.17
C LYS A 222 19.48 -10.40 -0.96
N GLN A 223 19.25 -9.72 -2.08
CA GLN A 223 20.30 -9.08 -2.89
C GLN A 223 20.68 -7.67 -2.39
N GLN A 224 20.16 -7.23 -1.24
CA GLN A 224 20.45 -5.94 -0.62
C GLN A 224 20.09 -4.72 -1.47
N TYR A 225 19.05 -4.82 -2.30
CA TYR A 225 18.50 -3.64 -2.99
C TYR A 225 17.84 -2.68 -2.00
N HIS A 226 17.93 -1.37 -2.25
CA HIS A 226 17.22 -0.35 -1.47
C HIS A 226 15.72 -0.34 -1.80
N ASP A 227 14.87 0.01 -0.83
CA ASP A 227 13.41 -0.03 -0.97
C ASP A 227 12.87 0.76 -2.16
N ALA A 228 13.49 1.91 -2.49
CA ALA A 228 13.12 2.71 -3.65
C ALA A 228 13.37 1.97 -4.98
N THR A 229 14.49 1.24 -5.08
CA THR A 229 14.85 0.44 -6.26
C THR A 229 13.96 -0.81 -6.35
N ILE A 230 13.64 -1.44 -5.22
CA ILE A 230 12.70 -2.57 -5.17
C ILE A 230 11.34 -2.18 -5.75
N ALA A 231 10.81 -1.00 -5.39
CA ALA A 231 9.55 -0.51 -5.93
C ALA A 231 9.57 -0.30 -7.46
N LEU A 232 10.70 0.16 -8.02
CA LEU A 232 10.86 0.30 -9.47
C LEU A 232 10.92 -1.05 -10.18
N GLU A 233 11.67 -2.01 -9.62
CA GLU A 233 11.77 -3.37 -10.17
C GLU A 233 10.43 -4.12 -10.09
N LEU A 234 9.65 -3.96 -9.02
CA LEU A 234 8.33 -4.58 -8.90
C LEU A 234 7.35 -4.10 -9.97
N LYS A 235 7.45 -2.85 -10.45
CA LYS A 235 6.64 -2.37 -11.58
C LYS A 235 6.91 -3.13 -12.89
N LEU A 236 8.09 -3.76 -13.02
CA LEU A 236 8.48 -4.53 -14.21
C LEU A 236 7.91 -5.95 -14.22
N VAL A 237 7.38 -6.46 -13.10
CA VAL A 237 6.80 -7.82 -13.01
C VAL A 237 5.73 -8.03 -14.08
N ASN A 238 4.80 -7.08 -14.23
CA ASN A 238 3.74 -7.16 -15.24
C ASN A 238 4.29 -7.20 -16.67
N ARG A 239 5.38 -6.46 -16.92
CA ARG A 239 6.08 -6.47 -18.20
C ARG A 239 6.69 -7.85 -18.46
N TYR A 240 7.40 -8.43 -17.50
CA TYR A 240 8.04 -9.74 -17.66
C TYR A 240 7.03 -10.88 -17.86
N ILE A 241 5.91 -10.86 -17.13
CA ILE A 241 4.84 -11.85 -17.33
C ILE A 241 4.23 -11.69 -18.74
N SER A 242 3.99 -10.45 -19.19
CA SER A 242 3.46 -10.18 -20.54
C SER A 242 4.42 -10.64 -21.63
N GLU A 243 5.72 -10.39 -21.47
CA GLU A 243 6.76 -10.91 -22.36
C GLU A 243 6.75 -12.44 -22.40
N LYS A 244 6.64 -13.12 -21.24
CA LYS A 244 6.56 -14.58 -21.18
C LYS A 244 5.36 -15.13 -21.94
N ILE A 245 4.18 -14.54 -21.76
CA ILE A 245 2.97 -14.94 -22.49
C ILE A 245 3.18 -14.83 -24.00
N ASN A 246 3.80 -13.75 -24.47
CA ASN A 246 4.10 -13.56 -25.89
C ASN A 246 5.16 -14.56 -26.39
N ASP A 247 6.20 -14.84 -25.60
CA ASP A 247 7.21 -15.85 -25.91
C ASP A 247 6.55 -17.23 -26.08
N VAL A 248 5.66 -17.63 -25.18
CA VAL A 248 4.91 -18.90 -25.27
C VAL A 248 4.03 -18.95 -26.53
N ARG A 249 3.29 -17.88 -26.83
CA ARG A 249 2.45 -17.81 -28.05
C ARG A 249 3.28 -17.94 -29.33
N LYS A 250 4.45 -17.28 -29.38
CA LYS A 250 5.38 -17.36 -30.51
C LYS A 250 5.95 -18.77 -30.66
N CYS A 251 6.31 -19.43 -29.54
CA CYS A 251 6.78 -20.82 -29.55
C CYS A 251 5.69 -21.81 -29.98
N ASN A 252 4.46 -21.66 -29.49
CA ASN A 252 3.32 -22.49 -29.90
C ASN A 252 3.03 -22.34 -31.40
N SER A 253 3.01 -21.11 -31.92
CA SER A 253 2.78 -20.84 -33.34
C SER A 253 3.85 -21.49 -34.23
N ARG A 254 5.14 -21.44 -33.84
CA ARG A 254 6.23 -22.11 -34.57
C ARG A 254 6.11 -23.63 -34.56
N ARG A 255 5.75 -24.23 -33.42
CA ARG A 255 5.55 -25.68 -33.30
C ARG A 255 4.38 -26.16 -34.18
N ASN A 256 3.28 -25.40 -34.22
CA ASN A 256 2.14 -25.70 -35.08
C ASN A 256 2.50 -25.61 -36.57
N LEU A 257 3.27 -24.60 -36.97
CA LEU A 257 3.74 -24.45 -38.36
C LEU A 257 4.68 -25.60 -38.77
N SER A 258 5.64 -25.96 -37.92
CA SER A 258 6.53 -27.11 -38.15
C SER A 258 5.74 -28.41 -38.32
N MET A 259 4.75 -28.65 -37.45
CA MET A 259 3.90 -29.83 -37.53
C MET A 259 3.07 -29.87 -38.82
N THR A 260 2.55 -28.73 -39.29
CA THR A 260 1.83 -28.68 -40.57
C THR A 260 2.73 -29.00 -41.77
N TYR A 261 3.99 -28.55 -41.76
CA TYR A 261 4.95 -28.91 -42.80
C TYR A 261 5.30 -30.40 -42.78
N ASP A 262 5.48 -30.99 -41.59
CA ASP A 262 5.76 -32.43 -41.45
C ASP A 262 4.57 -33.30 -41.88
N ILE A 263 3.34 -32.86 -41.64
CA ILE A 263 2.12 -33.54 -42.10
C ILE A 263 1.97 -33.41 -43.63
N GLN A 264 2.26 -32.25 -44.21
CA GLN A 264 2.20 -32.05 -45.67
C GLN A 264 3.28 -32.86 -46.41
N ASN A 265 4.51 -32.90 -45.89
CA ASN A 265 5.61 -33.66 -46.50
C ASN A 265 5.46 -35.18 -46.41
N LYS A 266 4.68 -35.70 -45.45
CA LYS A 266 4.37 -37.14 -45.37
C LYS A 266 3.30 -37.61 -46.36
N ASN A 267 2.62 -36.70 -47.05
CA ASN A 267 1.57 -37.01 -48.03
C ASN A 267 2.01 -36.82 -49.50
N ILE A 268 3.28 -36.51 -49.76
CA ILE A 268 3.83 -36.47 -51.11
C ILE A 268 4.35 -37.87 -51.44
N PRO A 269 3.78 -38.58 -52.44
CA PRO A 269 4.35 -39.85 -52.90
C PRO A 269 5.77 -39.58 -53.38
N ARG A 270 6.74 -40.28 -52.79
CA ARG A 270 8.12 -40.28 -53.27
C ARG A 270 8.10 -40.95 -54.64
N GLU A 271 8.17 -40.17 -55.72
CA GLU A 271 8.44 -40.74 -57.04
C GLU A 271 9.76 -41.51 -56.96
N GLU A 272 9.69 -42.80 -57.27
CA GLU A 272 10.82 -43.71 -57.32
C GLU A 272 11.82 -43.17 -58.35
N GLU A 273 13.02 -42.79 -57.90
CA GLU A 273 14.14 -42.56 -58.80
C GLU A 273 14.39 -43.86 -59.57
N LYS A 274 14.12 -43.84 -60.87
CA LYS A 274 14.52 -44.90 -61.80
C LYS A 274 16.04 -44.95 -61.85
N ASP A 275 16.62 -46.01 -61.29
CA ASP A 275 17.98 -46.44 -61.60
C ASP A 275 18.09 -46.68 -63.11
N LEU A 276 18.68 -45.73 -63.83
CA LEU A 276 19.17 -45.93 -65.19
C LEU A 276 20.66 -46.21 -65.11
N SER A 277 20.97 -47.49 -65.30
CA SER A 277 22.30 -48.06 -65.50
C SER A 277 23.18 -47.18 -66.39
N GLU A 278 24.34 -46.79 -65.86
CA GLU A 278 25.48 -46.33 -66.65
C GLU A 278 25.96 -47.49 -67.54
N ASN A 279 25.70 -47.39 -68.85
CA ASN A 279 26.44 -48.13 -69.86
C ASN A 279 27.64 -47.27 -70.25
N GLU A 280 28.83 -47.55 -69.70
CA GLU A 280 30.08 -47.02 -70.24
C GLU A 280 30.43 -47.77 -71.55
N PRO A 281 30.73 -47.07 -72.65
CA PRO A 281 31.37 -47.71 -73.79
C PRO A 281 32.89 -47.79 -73.57
N ILE A 282 33.40 -49.03 -73.62
CA ILE A 282 34.82 -49.36 -73.69
C ILE A 282 35.41 -48.75 -74.97
N SER A 283 36.22 -47.69 -74.85
CA SER A 283 37.02 -47.16 -75.95
C SER A 283 38.29 -47.99 -76.10
N ASN A 284 38.28 -48.89 -77.07
CA ASN A 284 39.48 -49.49 -77.62
C ASN A 284 40.26 -48.41 -78.38
N ASP A 285 41.46 -48.06 -77.92
CA ASP A 285 42.50 -47.57 -78.82
C ASP A 285 43.77 -48.38 -78.58
N MET A 286 44.05 -49.22 -79.55
CA MET A 286 45.23 -50.05 -79.66
C MET A 286 45.83 -49.75 -81.05
N ILE A 287 47.15 -49.59 -81.08
CA ILE A 287 48.07 -49.78 -82.23
C ILE A 287 48.16 -48.54 -83.15
N ASN A 288 49.34 -47.92 -83.43
CA ASN A 288 50.70 -48.43 -83.69
C ASN A 288 51.75 -47.38 -83.26
#